data_AF-A0A529HRV8-F1
#
_entry.id   AF-A0A529HRV8-F1
#
_cell.length_a   1.000
_cell.length_b   1.000
_cell.length_c   1.000
_cell.angle_alpha   90.00
_cell.angle_beta   90.00
_cell.angle_gamma   90.00
#
_symmetry.space_group_name_H-M   'P 1'
#
loop_
_entity.id
_entity.type
_entity.pdbx_description
1 polymer ?
#
loop_
_entity_poly.entity_id
_entity_poly.type
_entity_poly.pdbx_seq_one_letter_code
_entity_poly.pdbx_strand_id
1 'polypeptide(L)'
;DYTAFYQTVAPSALELMMSFEADRMRNLILTDDVVKTERDVVIEERRSSTDTNPQDVLHEEIDATLWQNHPYRIPIIGWMQEIEQLNRVDATVFYEKYYWPNNSVLIVAGDVEPDT
;
A
#
# COMPACT_ATOMS: atom_id res chain seq x y z
N ASP A 1 -6.63 7.46 -0.58
CA ASP A 1 -6.65 6.65 0.66
C ASP A 1 -6.91 5.17 0.39
N TYR A 2 -6.44 4.65 -0.74
CA TYR A 2 -6.65 3.27 -1.16
C TYR A 2 -5.34 2.73 -1.73
N THR A 3 -5.25 1.41 -1.88
CA THR A 3 -4.15 0.73 -2.55
C THR A 3 -4.73 -0.02 -3.76
N ALA A 4 -4.06 0.04 -4.90
CA ALA A 4 -4.47 -0.67 -6.10
C ALA A 4 -3.38 -1.68 -6.50
N PHE A 5 -3.80 -2.92 -6.72
CA PHE A 5 -2.99 -3.95 -7.36
C PHE A 5 -3.52 -4.12 -8.78
N TYR A 6 -2.64 -4.02 -9.77
CA TYR A 6 -2.98 -4.08 -11.19
C TYR A 6 -2.05 -5.02 -11.94
N GLN A 7 -2.64 -5.86 -12.78
CA GLN A 7 -1.94 -6.90 -13.53
C GLN A 7 -2.59 -7.03 -14.90
N THR A 8 -1.76 -7.04 -15.94
CA THR A 8 -2.17 -7.42 -17.29
C THR A 8 -1.64 -8.82 -17.57
N VAL A 9 -2.52 -9.78 -17.84
CA VAL A 9 -2.15 -11.17 -18.10
C VAL A 9 -2.86 -11.71 -19.34
N ALA A 10 -2.33 -12.78 -19.92
CA ALA A 10 -3.05 -13.52 -20.97
C ALA A 10 -4.31 -14.18 -20.38
N PRO A 11 -5.38 -14.39 -21.17
CA PRO A 11 -6.63 -14.99 -20.67
C PRO A 11 -6.41 -16.34 -19.96
N SER A 12 -5.50 -17.16 -20.46
CA SER A 12 -5.16 -18.46 -19.87
C SER A 12 -4.47 -18.39 -18.50
N ALA A 13 -3.95 -17.22 -18.10
CA ALA A 13 -3.31 -17.00 -16.80
C ALA A 13 -4.22 -16.28 -15.79
N LEU A 14 -5.46 -15.94 -16.18
CA LEU A 14 -6.38 -15.17 -15.34
C LEU A 14 -6.68 -15.88 -14.02
N GLU A 15 -7.03 -17.17 -14.07
CA GLU A 15 -7.32 -17.96 -12.87
C GLU A 15 -6.14 -18.00 -11.91
N LEU A 16 -4.93 -18.21 -12.43
CA LEU A 16 -3.71 -18.22 -11.62
C LEU A 16 -3.46 -16.86 -10.98
N MET A 17 -3.58 -15.76 -11.75
CA MET A 17 -3.42 -14.41 -11.22
C MET A 17 -4.44 -14.12 -10.12
N MET A 18 -5.72 -14.45 -10.35
CA MET A 18 -6.77 -14.31 -9.35
C MET A 18 -6.47 -15.10 -8.08
N SER A 19 -5.88 -16.30 -8.19
CA SER A 19 -5.49 -17.09 -7.02
C SER A 19 -4.41 -16.39 -6.18
N PHE A 20 -3.45 -15.70 -6.80
CA PHE A 20 -2.42 -14.95 -6.08
C PHE A 20 -2.97 -13.72 -5.38
N GLU A 21 -3.88 -12.98 -6.03
CA GLU A 21 -4.49 -11.81 -5.39
C GLU A 21 -5.46 -12.21 -4.27
N ALA A 22 -6.18 -13.33 -4.43
CA ALA A 22 -6.98 -13.91 -3.35
C ALA A 22 -6.12 -14.33 -2.14
N ASP A 23 -4.97 -14.96 -2.40
CA ASP A 23 -4.01 -15.35 -1.35
C ASP A 23 -3.43 -14.12 -0.64
N ARG A 24 -3.04 -13.07 -1.38
CA ARG A 24 -2.58 -11.79 -0.80
C ARG A 24 -3.62 -11.18 0.14
N MET A 25 -4.90 -11.25 -0.23
CA MET A 25 -5.99 -10.68 0.57
C MET A 25 -6.30 -11.47 1.85
N ARG A 26 -5.93 -12.76 1.97
CA ARG A 26 -6.34 -13.60 3.09
C ARG A 26 -5.21 -14.23 3.89
N ASN A 27 -4.06 -14.45 3.28
CA ASN A 27 -3.00 -15.30 3.80
C ASN A 27 -1.66 -14.54 3.90
N LEU A 28 -1.69 -13.21 4.08
CA LEU A 28 -0.46 -12.44 4.23
C LEU A 28 0.32 -12.88 5.48
N ILE A 29 1.56 -13.32 5.28
CA ILE A 29 2.47 -13.71 6.36
C ILE A 29 3.43 -12.56 6.63
N LEU A 30 3.31 -11.96 7.81
CA LEU A 30 4.22 -10.93 8.28
C LEU A 30 5.08 -11.50 9.41
N THR A 31 6.39 -11.52 9.21
CA THR A 31 7.38 -11.83 10.25
C THR A 31 8.11 -10.56 10.67
N ASP A 32 8.70 -10.54 11.86
CA ASP A 32 9.44 -9.36 12.34
C ASP A 32 10.62 -9.03 11.42
N ASP A 33 11.29 -10.05 10.86
CA ASP A 33 12.39 -9.86 9.90
C ASP A 33 11.92 -9.24 8.59
N VAL A 34 10.81 -9.73 8.01
CA VAL A 34 10.24 -9.17 6.77
C VAL A 34 9.83 -7.72 6.97
N VAL A 35 9.12 -7.42 8.06
CA VAL A 35 8.66 -6.05 8.33
C VAL A 35 9.83 -5.11 8.59
N LYS A 36 10.87 -5.57 9.30
CA LYS A 36 12.07 -4.78 9.53
C LYS A 36 12.79 -4.47 8.22
N THR A 37 13.02 -5.48 7.38
CA THR A 37 13.67 -5.28 6.08
C THR A 37 12.88 -4.33 5.21
N GLU A 38 11.56 -4.49 5.14
CA GLU A 38 10.71 -3.60 4.34
C GLU A 38 10.72 -2.17 4.87
N ARG A 39 10.69 -1.97 6.19
CA ARG A 39 10.80 -0.63 6.80
C ARG A 39 12.11 0.04 6.42
N ASP A 40 13.23 -0.69 6.45
CA ASP A 40 14.53 -0.14 6.06
C ASP A 40 14.53 0.26 4.56
N VAL A 41 13.86 -0.50 3.70
CA VAL A 41 13.66 -0.14 2.28
C VAL A 41 12.84 1.14 2.13
N VAL A 42 11.70 1.26 2.84
CA VAL A 42 10.84 2.44 2.80
C VAL A 42 11.56 3.71 3.30
N ILE A 43 12.41 3.58 4.32
CA ILE A 43 13.26 4.69 4.81
C ILE A 43 14.20 5.18 3.71
N GLU A 44 14.85 4.26 2.98
CA GLU A 44 15.75 4.63 1.89
C GLU A 44 14.99 5.18 0.67
N GLU A 45 13.81 4.66 0.38
CA GLU A 45 12.92 5.22 -0.64
C GLU A 45 12.57 6.67 -0.31
N ARG A 46 12.15 6.97 0.93
CA ARG A 46 11.84 8.34 1.37
C ARG A 46 13.04 9.27 1.22
N ARG A 47 14.22 8.82 1.64
CA ARG A 47 15.46 9.60 1.51
C ARG A 47 15.78 9.92 0.06
N SER A 48 15.64 8.95 -0.83
CA SER A 48 16.02 9.07 -2.24
C SER A 48 14.97 9.75 -3.13
N SER A 49 13.73 9.87 -2.66
CA SER A 49 12.63 10.51 -3.37
C SER A 49 12.32 11.87 -2.74
N THR A 50 11.52 11.87 -1.68
CA THR A 50 10.99 13.05 -0.99
C THR A 50 12.09 13.97 -0.49
N ASP A 51 13.01 13.47 0.34
CA ASP A 51 13.94 14.33 1.07
C ASP A 51 14.98 14.98 0.14
N THR A 52 15.23 14.37 -1.03
CA THR A 52 16.13 14.91 -2.05
C THR A 52 15.46 15.80 -3.10
N ASN A 53 14.13 15.85 -3.13
CA ASN A 53 13.37 16.63 -4.09
C ASN A 53 12.67 17.83 -3.43
N PRO A 54 13.15 19.07 -3.65
CA PRO A 54 12.54 20.26 -3.06
C PRO A 54 11.07 20.47 -3.41
N GLN A 55 10.61 19.97 -4.56
CA GLN A 55 9.19 20.03 -4.91
C GLN A 55 8.34 19.11 -4.04
N ASP A 56 8.83 17.91 -3.73
CA ASP A 56 8.10 16.96 -2.89
C ASP A 56 8.04 17.45 -1.44
N VAL A 57 9.14 17.99 -0.91
CA VAL A 57 9.17 18.65 0.40
C VAL A 57 8.17 19.80 0.47
N LEU A 58 8.10 20.65 -0.57
CA LEU A 58 7.14 21.74 -0.61
C LEU A 58 5.69 21.24 -0.60
N HIS A 59 5.37 20.19 -1.36
CA HIS A 59 4.03 19.60 -1.37
C HIS A 59 3.65 19.03 0.00
N GLU A 60 4.56 18.33 0.69
CA GLU A 60 4.31 17.83 2.05
C GLU A 60 3.93 18.97 3.02
N GLU A 61 4.66 20.09 2.99
CA GLU A 61 4.39 21.25 3.86
C GLU A 61 3.06 21.95 3.50
N ILE A 62 2.73 22.03 2.22
CA ILE A 62 1.46 22.58 1.75
C ILE A 62 0.31 21.71 2.25
N ASP A 63 0.37 20.40 2.06
CA ASP A 63 -0.68 19.47 2.48
C ASP A 63 -0.82 19.43 4.01
N ALA A 64 0.29 19.46 4.74
CA ALA A 64 0.30 19.56 6.20
C ALA A 64 -0.42 20.82 6.71
N THR A 65 -0.23 21.94 6.01
CA THR A 65 -0.85 23.22 6.36
C THR A 65 -2.31 23.30 5.95
N LEU A 66 -2.66 22.75 4.78
CA LEU A 66 -4.01 22.80 4.21
C LEU A 66 -4.98 21.89 4.98
N TRP A 67 -4.55 20.69 5.34
CA TRP A 67 -5.40 19.63 5.91
C TRP A 67 -5.28 19.51 7.43
N GLN A 68 -5.35 20.62 8.17
CA GLN A 68 -5.05 20.65 9.61
C GLN A 68 -5.81 19.60 10.45
N ASN A 69 -7.06 19.28 10.10
CA ASN A 69 -7.92 18.33 10.82
C ASN A 69 -8.29 17.09 9.99
N HIS A 70 -7.64 16.85 8.85
CA HIS A 70 -7.93 15.70 7.99
C HIS A 70 -6.67 14.83 7.80
N PRO A 71 -6.78 13.49 7.76
CA PRO A 71 -5.63 12.61 7.57
C PRO A 71 -4.82 12.84 6.28
N TYR A 72 -5.36 13.59 5.32
CA TYR A 72 -4.64 13.97 4.08
C TYR A 72 -3.45 14.89 4.32
N ARG A 73 -3.26 15.40 5.55
CA ARG A 73 -2.02 16.04 5.96
C ARG A 73 -0.83 15.08 6.08
N ILE A 74 -1.08 13.78 6.08
CA ILE A 74 -0.04 12.75 6.24
C ILE A 74 0.46 12.39 4.84
N PRO A 75 1.77 12.50 4.56
CA PRO A 75 2.35 12.09 3.30
C PRO A 75 2.09 10.61 3.02
N ILE A 76 1.96 10.23 1.75
CA ILE A 76 1.67 8.85 1.35
C ILE A 76 2.74 7.88 1.87
N ILE A 77 4.02 8.27 1.80
CA ILE A 77 5.14 7.48 2.32
C ILE A 77 5.23 7.49 3.85
N GLY A 78 4.55 8.43 4.52
CA GLY A 78 4.58 8.65 5.96
C GLY A 78 5.70 9.59 6.43
N TRP A 79 5.63 10.05 7.67
CA TRP A 79 6.68 10.88 8.27
C TRP A 79 7.87 10.04 8.70
N MET A 80 9.10 10.50 8.47
CA MET A 80 10.32 9.72 8.79
C MET A 80 10.31 9.16 10.21
N GLN A 81 10.00 9.99 11.22
CA GLN A 81 9.99 9.56 12.62
C GLN A 81 8.91 8.52 12.93
N GLU A 82 7.81 8.51 12.18
CA GLU A 82 6.74 7.52 12.32
C GLU A 82 7.13 6.21 11.63
N ILE A 83 7.69 6.28 10.41
CA ILE A 83 8.17 5.12 9.66
C ILE A 83 9.18 4.33 10.48
N GLU A 84 10.15 5.00 11.11
CA GLU A 84 11.19 4.38 11.95
C GLU A 84 10.63 3.53 13.11
N GLN A 85 9.41 3.84 13.56
CA GLN A 85 8.76 3.17 14.70
C GLN A 85 7.80 2.05 14.28
N LEU A 86 7.41 1.98 13.01
CA LEU A 86 6.49 0.96 12.50
C LEU A 86 7.04 -0.43 12.78
N ASN A 87 6.21 -1.30 13.33
CA ASN A 87 6.57 -2.67 13.64
C ASN A 87 5.53 -3.65 13.08
N ARG A 88 5.79 -4.96 13.29
CA ARG A 88 4.89 -6.01 12.78
C ARG A 88 3.47 -5.87 13.29
N VAL A 89 3.26 -5.46 14.54
CA VAL A 89 1.91 -5.29 15.11
C VAL A 89 1.17 -4.20 14.36
N ASP A 90 1.81 -3.07 14.07
CA ASP A 90 1.19 -1.97 13.31
C ASP A 90 0.79 -2.44 11.90
N ALA A 91 1.70 -3.15 11.21
CA ALA A 91 1.45 -3.69 9.88
C ALA A 91 0.30 -4.72 9.89
N THR A 92 0.27 -5.61 10.88
CA THR A 92 -0.82 -6.58 11.05
C THR A 92 -2.15 -5.90 11.32
N VAL A 93 -2.20 -4.92 12.22
CA VAL A 93 -3.43 -4.16 12.53
C VAL A 93 -3.93 -3.41 11.29
N PHE A 94 -3.04 -2.83 10.50
CA PHE A 94 -3.42 -2.16 9.26
C PHE A 94 -4.02 -3.15 8.25
N TYR A 95 -3.35 -4.29 8.03
CA TYR A 95 -3.82 -5.35 7.14
C TYR A 95 -5.20 -5.88 7.58
N GLU A 96 -5.35 -6.24 8.85
CA GLU A 96 -6.60 -6.71 9.43
C GLU A 96 -7.71 -5.65 9.46
N LYS A 97 -7.40 -4.37 9.28
CA LYS A 97 -8.43 -3.32 9.23
C LYS A 97 -8.92 -3.07 7.81
N TYR A 98 -8.00 -3.06 6.84
CA TYR A 98 -8.29 -2.51 5.52
C TYR A 98 -8.38 -3.56 4.40
N TYR A 99 -7.73 -4.72 4.53
CA TYR A 99 -7.64 -5.74 3.48
C TYR A 99 -8.77 -6.79 3.55
N TRP A 100 -10.01 -6.35 3.79
CA TRP A 100 -11.19 -7.21 3.77
C TRP A 100 -12.00 -7.08 2.47
N PRO A 101 -12.65 -8.16 1.99
CA PRO A 101 -13.45 -8.12 0.77
C PRO A 101 -14.54 -7.04 0.74
N ASN A 102 -15.15 -6.75 1.90
CA ASN A 102 -16.19 -5.71 2.03
C ASN A 102 -15.64 -4.27 1.91
N ASN A 103 -14.32 -4.10 1.91
CA ASN A 103 -13.62 -2.84 1.70
C ASN A 103 -12.78 -2.87 0.41
N SER A 104 -13.13 -3.73 -0.54
CA SER A 104 -12.39 -3.93 -1.79
C SER A 104 -13.31 -3.91 -3.01
N VAL A 105 -12.75 -3.54 -4.16
CA VAL A 105 -13.43 -3.59 -5.45
C VAL A 105 -12.52 -4.35 -6.42
N LEU A 106 -13.04 -5.43 -7.01
CA LEU A 106 -12.38 -6.17 -8.08
C LEU A 106 -12.88 -5.65 -9.43
N ILE A 107 -11.95 -5.29 -10.32
CA ILE A 107 -12.24 -4.88 -11.69
C ILE A 107 -11.58 -5.87 -12.63
N VAL A 108 -12.36 -6.50 -13.50
CA VAL A 108 -11.87 -7.39 -14.56
C VAL A 108 -12.35 -6.86 -15.90
N ALA A 109 -11.43 -6.65 -16.83
CA ALA A 109 -11.73 -6.12 -18.16
C ALA A 109 -10.86 -6.82 -19.22
N GLY A 110 -11.50 -7.33 -20.27
CA GLY A 110 -10.82 -8.06 -21.34
C GLY A 110 -11.70 -9.16 -21.93
N ASP A 111 -11.04 -10.18 -22.50
CA ASP A 111 -11.65 -11.39 -23.04
C ASP A 111 -11.96 -12.36 -21.87
N VAL A 112 -13.11 -12.16 -21.23
CA VAL A 112 -13.55 -12.89 -20.02
C VAL A 112 -15.07 -13.07 -19.99
N GLU A 113 -15.51 -14.24 -19.52
CA GLU A 113 -16.92 -14.54 -19.26
C GLU A 113 -17.20 -14.57 -17.75
N PRO A 114 -18.18 -13.81 -17.24
CA PRO A 114 -18.59 -13.90 -15.85
C PRO A 114 -19.47 -15.13 -15.62
N ASP A 115 -19.17 -15.91 -14.58
CA ASP A 115 -20.11 -16.88 -14.04
C ASP A 115 -21.28 -16.11 -13.39
N THR A 116 -22.48 -16.29 -13.93
CA THR A 116 -23.73 -15.65 -13.47
C THR A 116 -24.67 -16.64 -12.81
#